data_AF-A0A9D8T3L1-F1
#
_entry.id   AF-A0A9D8T3L1-F1
#
_cell.length_a   1.000
_cell.length_b   1.000
_cell.length_c   1.000
_cell.angle_alpha   90.00
_cell.angle_beta   90.00
_cell.angle_gamma   90.00
#
_symmetry.space_group_name_H-M   'P 1'
#
loop_
_entity.id
_entity.type
_entity.pdbx_description
1 polymer ?
#
loop_
_entity_poly.entity_id
_entity_poly.type
_entity_poly.pdbx_seq_one_letter_code
_entity_poly.pdbx_strand_id
1 'polypeptide(L)'
;MTFSTIFSFLFFTALVGGLTWYLTRKNEFASRDGFFLAGRSLTFPFIAGSLLLTNLSTEQLVGLNGSAFTDGLSVMAWEVCAVVALVLMALFFLPRFLKAGVTTVPEFLAQRFDHGTELICNIIFLSAYAVILLPIILYTGARGMMDVLQLQGLFGFSSETQALWCVVILVAVIGSIYAIWGGLASCAVSDTLNGIGLLAGGLLITGFAFYMLGGVPDPSGTIIEGTGSFSEGVNTFVESARSSGRLNSIGSNGSSVPFFTLFTGIFFINVFYWCTNQQIIQRTFGAKSLGEGQKGVLLAGALKLLGPLYLVIPGIIAAIMLMKGFQLGNIAPDGTIASDKAYGSLVNFVLPEWLTGFFAAVLLGAILSSFNSALNSTCTLFSLGIYKRMVRKDADDRHVVRAGRWFGVIITVIS
;
A
#
# COMPACT_ATOMS: atom_id res chain seq x y z
N MET A 1 5.99 17.98 -17.78
CA MET A 1 5.47 16.63 -18.10
C MET A 1 5.05 16.61 -19.57
N THR A 2 5.33 15.54 -20.28
CA THR A 2 5.00 15.38 -21.69
C THR A 2 3.61 14.75 -21.87
N PHE A 3 3.04 14.93 -23.07
CA PHE A 3 1.76 14.35 -23.46
C PHE A 3 1.72 12.82 -23.25
N SER A 4 2.86 12.13 -23.43
CA SER A 4 3.00 10.68 -23.27
C SER A 4 2.69 10.21 -21.85
N THR A 5 3.18 10.93 -20.83
CA THR A 5 2.92 10.61 -19.42
C THR A 5 1.45 10.76 -19.06
N ILE A 6 0.82 11.88 -19.44
CA ILE A 6 -0.60 12.14 -19.14
C ILE A 6 -1.48 11.12 -19.87
N PHE A 7 -1.21 10.86 -21.14
CA PHE A 7 -1.95 9.88 -21.93
C PHE A 7 -1.84 8.48 -21.31
N SER A 8 -0.62 8.04 -20.99
CA SER A 8 -0.39 6.74 -20.34
C SER A 8 -1.12 6.64 -19.00
N PHE A 9 -1.01 7.67 -18.15
CA PHE A 9 -1.72 7.73 -16.87
C PHE A 9 -3.23 7.57 -17.05
N LEU A 10 -3.86 8.41 -17.88
CA LEU A 10 -5.30 8.36 -18.12
C LEU A 10 -5.72 7.03 -18.75
N PHE A 11 -4.93 6.50 -19.69
CA PHE A 11 -5.20 5.22 -20.33
C PHE A 11 -5.23 4.07 -19.33
N PHE A 12 -4.21 3.94 -18.48
CA PHE A 12 -4.15 2.86 -17.50
C PHE A 12 -5.19 3.00 -16.39
N THR A 13 -5.45 4.23 -15.92
CA THR A 13 -6.54 4.47 -14.95
C THR A 13 -7.90 4.11 -15.56
N ALA A 14 -8.18 4.51 -16.80
CA ALA A 14 -9.41 4.17 -17.49
C ALA A 14 -9.53 2.67 -17.78
N LEU A 15 -8.43 2.00 -18.13
CA LEU A 15 -8.37 0.56 -18.34
C LEU A 15 -8.78 -0.20 -17.07
N VAL A 16 -8.16 0.13 -15.94
CA VAL A 16 -8.47 -0.52 -14.65
C VAL A 16 -9.91 -0.24 -14.24
N GLY A 17 -10.38 1.00 -14.37
CA GLY A 17 -11.77 1.37 -14.09
C GLY A 17 -12.78 0.62 -14.97
N GLY A 18 -12.53 0.57 -16.27
CA GLY A 18 -13.39 -0.11 -17.25
C GLY A 18 -13.43 -1.63 -17.06
N LEU A 19 -12.29 -2.26 -16.81
CA LEU A 19 -12.21 -3.70 -16.50
C LEU A 19 -12.91 -4.03 -15.18
N THR A 20 -12.70 -3.21 -14.15
CA THR A 20 -13.37 -3.37 -12.86
C THR A 20 -14.88 -3.32 -13.05
N TRP A 21 -15.40 -2.29 -13.71
CA TRP A 21 -16.82 -2.17 -14.01
C TRP A 21 -17.35 -3.37 -14.80
N TYR A 22 -16.63 -3.80 -15.85
CA TYR A 22 -17.05 -4.94 -16.67
C TYR A 22 -17.17 -6.25 -15.88
N LEU A 23 -16.23 -6.49 -14.95
CA LEU A 23 -16.19 -7.68 -14.10
C LEU A 23 -17.21 -7.61 -12.96
N THR A 24 -17.56 -6.43 -12.46
CA THR A 24 -18.40 -6.26 -11.27
C THR A 24 -19.84 -5.81 -11.56
N ARG A 25 -20.18 -5.47 -12.82
CA ARG A 25 -21.53 -4.99 -13.22
C ARG A 25 -22.71 -5.90 -12.88
N LYS A 26 -22.46 -7.17 -12.53
CA LYS A 26 -23.49 -8.15 -12.17
C LYS A 26 -23.63 -8.37 -10.65
N ASN A 27 -22.83 -7.68 -9.84
CA ASN A 27 -22.84 -7.86 -8.38
C ASN A 27 -23.99 -7.06 -7.75
N GLU A 28 -24.68 -7.68 -6.77
CA GLU A 28 -25.69 -6.99 -5.97
C GLU A 28 -25.06 -6.35 -4.72
N PHE A 29 -25.24 -5.04 -4.55
CA PHE A 29 -24.66 -4.25 -3.44
C PHE A 29 -25.67 -3.87 -2.35
N ALA A 30 -26.92 -4.37 -2.43
CA ALA A 30 -28.01 -3.91 -1.57
C ALA A 30 -28.02 -4.53 -0.16
N SER A 31 -27.37 -5.69 0.04
CA SER A 31 -27.30 -6.40 1.31
C SER A 31 -26.01 -6.08 2.08
N ARG A 32 -26.02 -6.26 3.40
CA ARG A 32 -24.83 -6.11 4.28
C ARG A 32 -23.67 -6.97 3.80
N ASP A 33 -23.93 -8.23 3.52
CA ASP A 33 -22.90 -9.18 3.06
C ASP A 33 -22.41 -8.83 1.65
N GLY A 34 -23.30 -8.34 0.76
CA GLY A 34 -22.91 -7.84 -0.55
C GLY A 34 -21.96 -6.65 -0.46
N PHE A 35 -22.27 -5.68 0.40
CA PHE A 35 -21.47 -4.46 0.55
C PHE A 35 -20.15 -4.68 1.31
N PHE A 36 -20.20 -5.31 2.49
CA PHE A 36 -19.04 -5.45 3.39
C PHE A 36 -18.22 -6.71 3.20
N LEU A 37 -18.78 -7.77 2.60
CA LEU A 37 -18.12 -9.08 2.44
C LEU A 37 -18.05 -9.54 0.97
N ALA A 38 -18.37 -8.68 0.00
CA ALA A 38 -18.41 -9.06 -1.41
C ALA A 38 -19.33 -10.27 -1.70
N GLY A 39 -20.36 -10.48 -0.88
CA GLY A 39 -21.24 -11.65 -0.95
C GLY A 39 -20.53 -12.99 -0.73
N ARG A 40 -19.35 -12.99 -0.08
CA ARG A 40 -18.50 -14.18 0.11
C ARG A 40 -18.20 -14.91 -1.20
N SER A 41 -17.85 -14.16 -2.23
CA SER A 41 -17.62 -14.68 -3.59
C SER A 41 -16.14 -14.68 -4.01
N LEU A 42 -15.25 -14.12 -3.20
CA LEU A 42 -13.85 -13.89 -3.58
C LEU A 42 -13.08 -15.21 -3.68
N THR A 43 -12.37 -15.37 -4.78
CA THR A 43 -11.41 -16.46 -5.02
C THR A 43 -10.00 -16.03 -4.63
N PHE A 44 -9.11 -17.02 -4.48
CA PHE A 44 -7.77 -16.80 -3.95
C PHE A 44 -6.94 -15.70 -4.64
N PRO A 45 -6.97 -15.50 -5.98
CA PRO A 45 -6.15 -14.46 -6.63
C PRO A 45 -6.60 -13.05 -6.24
N PHE A 46 -7.92 -12.84 -6.13
CA PHE A 46 -8.47 -11.54 -5.73
C PHE A 46 -8.18 -11.21 -4.27
N ILE A 47 -8.19 -12.23 -3.40
CA ILE A 47 -7.80 -12.08 -2.00
C ILE A 47 -6.32 -11.71 -1.93
N ALA A 48 -5.44 -12.42 -2.63
CA ALA A 48 -4.01 -12.14 -2.62
C ALA A 48 -3.70 -10.74 -3.17
N GLY A 49 -4.27 -10.38 -4.33
CA GLY A 49 -4.09 -9.08 -4.96
C GLY A 49 -4.57 -7.94 -4.07
N SER A 50 -5.74 -8.09 -3.45
CA SER A 50 -6.28 -7.07 -2.54
C SER A 50 -5.48 -6.95 -1.24
N LEU A 51 -5.05 -8.06 -0.64
CA LEU A 51 -4.17 -8.04 0.54
C LEU A 51 -2.84 -7.35 0.23
N LEU A 52 -2.21 -7.68 -0.91
CA LEU A 52 -0.97 -7.05 -1.32
C LEU A 52 -1.14 -5.57 -1.58
N LEU A 53 -2.12 -5.15 -2.39
CA LEU A 53 -2.25 -3.73 -2.71
C LEU A 53 -2.65 -2.90 -1.49
N THR A 54 -3.44 -3.46 -0.58
CA THR A 54 -3.76 -2.78 0.69
C THR A 54 -2.49 -2.54 1.52
N ASN A 55 -1.53 -3.46 1.46
CA ASN A 55 -0.26 -3.36 2.16
C ASN A 55 0.80 -2.55 1.41
N LEU A 56 0.84 -2.63 0.08
CA LEU A 56 1.71 -1.85 -0.79
C LEU A 56 1.16 -0.43 -0.99
N SER A 57 0.93 0.26 0.13
CA SER A 57 0.56 1.68 0.15
C SER A 57 1.75 2.54 -0.26
N THR A 58 1.49 3.83 -0.54
CA THR A 58 2.55 4.81 -0.78
C THR A 58 3.48 4.95 0.42
N GLU A 59 2.96 4.80 1.64
CA GLU A 59 3.77 4.73 2.86
C GLU A 59 4.79 3.59 2.79
N GLN A 60 4.36 2.37 2.44
CA GLN A 60 5.29 1.25 2.35
C GLN A 60 6.29 1.45 1.21
N LEU A 61 5.82 1.98 0.09
CA LEU A 61 6.62 2.09 -1.11
C LEU A 61 7.67 3.21 -1.03
N VAL A 62 7.30 4.36 -0.46
CA VAL A 62 8.21 5.49 -0.24
C VAL A 62 9.02 5.31 1.03
N GLY A 63 8.37 4.93 2.14
CA GLY A 63 8.98 4.77 3.45
C GLY A 63 9.99 3.63 3.51
N LEU A 64 9.64 2.43 3.02
CA LEU A 64 10.56 1.28 3.08
C LEU A 64 11.79 1.49 2.18
N ASN A 65 11.60 2.06 0.98
CA ASN A 65 12.72 2.42 0.12
C ASN A 65 13.58 3.54 0.74
N GLY A 66 12.98 4.52 1.40
CA GLY A 66 13.69 5.57 2.13
C GLY A 66 14.50 5.03 3.30
N SER A 67 13.94 4.10 4.09
CA SER A 67 14.69 3.40 5.13
C SER A 67 15.80 2.53 4.54
N ALA A 68 15.59 1.86 3.40
CA ALA A 68 16.63 1.08 2.72
C ALA A 68 17.75 1.96 2.14
N PHE A 69 17.42 3.17 1.68
CA PHE A 69 18.40 4.18 1.26
C PHE A 69 19.34 4.56 2.40
N THR A 70 18.81 4.70 3.62
CA THR A 70 19.60 5.04 4.83
C THR A 70 20.32 3.83 5.43
N ASP A 71 19.60 2.75 5.72
CA ASP A 71 20.04 1.62 6.57
C ASP A 71 20.37 0.34 5.79
N GLY A 72 20.10 0.30 4.49
CA GLY A 72 20.40 -0.84 3.64
C GLY A 72 19.42 -2.01 3.80
N LEU A 73 19.94 -3.23 3.70
CA LEU A 73 19.17 -4.46 3.55
C LEU A 73 18.44 -4.89 4.83
N SER A 74 18.86 -4.43 6.01
CA SER A 74 18.25 -4.79 7.31
C SER A 74 16.74 -4.56 7.35
N VAL A 75 16.25 -3.54 6.64
CA VAL A 75 14.85 -3.14 6.61
C VAL A 75 13.96 -4.15 5.87
N MET A 76 14.53 -5.10 5.10
CA MET A 76 13.77 -6.19 4.46
C MET A 76 13.01 -7.07 5.48
N ALA A 77 13.40 -7.02 6.75
CA ALA A 77 12.71 -7.65 7.87
C ALA A 77 11.20 -7.39 7.89
N TRP A 78 10.76 -6.17 7.56
CA TRP A 78 9.34 -5.83 7.51
C TRP A 78 8.56 -6.65 6.48
N GLU A 79 9.21 -7.03 5.38
CA GLU A 79 8.59 -7.85 4.33
C GLU A 79 8.69 -9.34 4.63
N VAL A 80 9.88 -9.82 5.00
CA VAL A 80 10.13 -11.26 5.17
C VAL A 80 9.47 -11.80 6.43
N CYS A 81 9.51 -11.08 7.55
CA CYS A 81 8.90 -11.55 8.80
C CYS A 81 7.37 -11.55 8.74
N ALA A 82 6.76 -10.70 7.90
CA ALA A 82 5.33 -10.70 7.65
C ALA A 82 4.82 -12.05 7.10
N VAL A 83 5.64 -12.79 6.36
CA VAL A 83 5.27 -14.09 5.80
C VAL A 83 4.93 -15.09 6.89
N VAL A 84 5.63 -15.04 8.03
CA VAL A 84 5.33 -15.88 9.20
C VAL A 84 3.92 -15.55 9.74
N ALA A 85 3.59 -14.27 9.85
CA ALA A 85 2.26 -13.83 10.28
C ALA A 85 1.17 -14.25 9.28
N LEU A 86 1.44 -14.19 7.97
CA LEU A 86 0.52 -14.66 6.93
C LEU A 86 0.30 -16.18 6.98
N VAL A 87 1.33 -16.97 7.26
CA VAL A 87 1.18 -18.41 7.50
C VAL A 87 0.34 -18.67 8.74
N LEU A 88 0.59 -17.94 9.84
CA LEU A 88 -0.24 -18.02 11.04
C LEU A 88 -1.70 -17.64 10.75
N MET A 89 -1.90 -16.58 9.96
CA MET A 89 -3.22 -16.12 9.53
C MET A 89 -3.96 -17.23 8.79
N ALA A 90 -3.33 -17.86 7.79
CA ALA A 90 -3.94 -18.94 7.01
C ALA A 90 -4.25 -20.20 7.85
N LEU A 91 -3.34 -20.60 8.74
CA LEU A 91 -3.46 -21.86 9.47
C LEU A 91 -4.28 -21.78 10.76
N PHE A 92 -4.23 -20.65 11.47
CA PHE A 92 -4.82 -20.52 12.81
C PHE A 92 -5.97 -19.53 12.87
N PHE A 93 -5.79 -18.33 12.35
CA PHE A 93 -6.77 -17.25 12.54
C PHE A 93 -7.96 -17.38 11.59
N LEU A 94 -7.68 -17.54 10.30
CA LEU A 94 -8.72 -17.61 9.27
C LEU A 94 -9.74 -18.74 9.50
N PRO A 95 -9.34 -19.99 9.85
CA PRO A 95 -10.32 -21.04 10.16
C PRO A 95 -11.24 -20.68 11.33
N ARG A 96 -10.72 -19.97 12.35
CA ARG A 96 -11.50 -19.58 13.53
C ARG A 96 -12.49 -18.47 13.19
N PHE A 97 -12.05 -17.46 12.46
CA PHE A 97 -12.93 -16.34 12.09
C PHE A 97 -14.04 -16.76 11.12
N LEU A 98 -13.71 -17.53 10.08
CA LEU A 98 -14.73 -18.01 9.14
C LEU A 98 -15.72 -18.97 9.81
N LYS A 99 -15.26 -19.82 10.75
CA LYS A 99 -16.16 -20.70 11.52
C LYS A 99 -17.08 -19.92 12.45
N ALA A 100 -16.60 -18.82 13.03
CA ALA A 100 -17.42 -17.94 13.88
C ALA A 100 -18.42 -17.08 13.09
N GLY A 101 -18.28 -17.01 11.76
CA GLY A 101 -19.19 -16.26 10.90
C GLY A 101 -19.18 -14.75 11.14
N VAL A 102 -18.14 -14.23 11.79
CA VAL A 102 -18.02 -12.83 12.18
C VAL A 102 -17.74 -11.93 10.98
N THR A 103 -18.10 -10.66 11.14
CA THR A 103 -17.81 -9.61 10.16
C THR A 103 -16.69 -8.68 10.63
N THR A 104 -16.43 -8.65 11.94
CA THR A 104 -15.38 -7.83 12.54
C THR A 104 -14.59 -8.61 13.58
N VAL A 105 -13.32 -8.23 13.78
CA VAL A 105 -12.48 -8.80 14.85
C VAL A 105 -13.04 -8.48 16.24
N PRO A 106 -13.51 -7.25 16.54
CA PRO A 106 -14.19 -6.96 17.81
C PRO A 106 -15.41 -7.85 18.08
N GLU A 107 -16.20 -8.19 17.05
CA GLU A 107 -17.33 -9.12 17.19
C GLU A 107 -16.86 -10.52 17.61
N PHE A 108 -15.73 -10.99 17.09
CA PHE A 108 -15.12 -12.25 17.55
C PHE A 108 -14.70 -12.19 19.02
N LEU A 109 -14.11 -11.06 19.45
CA LEU A 109 -13.74 -10.86 20.85
C LEU A 109 -14.98 -10.83 21.76
N ALA A 110 -16.10 -10.26 21.29
CA ALA A 110 -17.37 -10.26 22.01
C ALA A 110 -17.88 -11.68 22.28
N GLN A 111 -17.81 -12.56 21.27
CA GLN A 111 -18.23 -13.95 21.38
C GLN A 111 -17.31 -14.75 22.33
N ARG A 112 -16.03 -14.39 22.39
CA ARG A 112 -15.03 -15.10 23.21
C ARG A 112 -14.96 -14.62 24.65
N PHE A 113 -15.18 -13.33 24.88
CA PHE A 113 -15.04 -12.65 26.16
C PHE A 113 -16.37 -12.01 26.54
N ASP A 114 -16.56 -10.75 26.18
CA ASP A 114 -17.72 -9.96 26.57
C ASP A 114 -17.86 -8.68 25.72
N HIS A 115 -18.97 -7.97 25.92
CA HIS A 115 -19.28 -6.75 25.16
C HIS A 115 -18.38 -5.55 25.54
N GLY A 116 -17.87 -5.49 26.77
CA GLY A 116 -16.92 -4.45 27.17
C GLY A 116 -15.61 -4.55 26.37
N THR A 117 -15.09 -5.78 26.21
CA THR A 117 -13.90 -6.04 25.39
C THR A 117 -14.11 -5.61 23.92
N GLU A 118 -15.28 -5.90 23.36
CA GLU A 118 -15.63 -5.46 22.01
C GLU A 118 -15.65 -3.94 21.87
N LEU A 119 -16.27 -3.23 22.81
CA LEU A 119 -16.39 -1.77 22.76
C LEU A 119 -15.01 -1.09 22.85
N ILE A 120 -14.17 -1.55 23.78
CA ILE A 120 -12.79 -1.06 23.92
C ILE A 120 -12.04 -1.24 22.60
N CYS A 121 -12.14 -2.42 21.99
CA CYS A 121 -11.47 -2.73 20.74
C CYS A 121 -12.00 -1.88 19.57
N ASN A 122 -13.31 -1.68 19.46
CA ASN A 122 -13.92 -0.80 18.46
C ASN A 122 -13.43 0.65 18.60
N ILE A 123 -13.38 1.20 19.81
CA ILE A 123 -12.91 2.57 20.05
C ILE A 123 -11.43 2.72 19.67
N ILE A 124 -10.58 1.76 20.05
CA ILE A 124 -9.16 1.77 19.71
C ILE A 124 -8.97 1.73 18.19
N PHE A 125 -9.63 0.80 17.48
CA PHE A 125 -9.48 0.72 16.03
C PHE A 125 -10.05 1.94 15.30
N LEU A 126 -11.23 2.43 15.71
CA LEU A 126 -11.85 3.60 15.08
C LEU A 126 -11.01 4.87 15.28
N SER A 127 -10.49 5.10 16.48
CA SER A 127 -9.62 6.24 16.74
C SER A 127 -8.30 6.15 15.97
N ALA A 128 -7.66 4.98 15.96
CA ALA A 128 -6.45 4.75 15.18
C ALA A 128 -6.68 4.96 13.68
N TYR A 129 -7.78 4.46 13.13
CA TYR A 129 -8.05 4.63 11.71
C TYR A 129 -8.42 6.07 11.33
N ALA A 130 -9.26 6.73 12.12
CA ALA A 130 -9.72 8.08 11.83
C ALA A 130 -8.63 9.14 12.04
N VAL A 131 -7.81 9.02 13.10
CA VAL A 131 -6.86 10.08 13.50
C VAL A 131 -5.46 9.84 12.94
N ILE A 132 -5.10 8.58 12.68
CA ILE A 132 -3.73 8.22 12.28
C ILE A 132 -3.74 7.70 10.85
N LEU A 133 -4.45 6.61 10.58
CA LEU A 133 -4.26 5.86 9.34
C LEU A 133 -4.79 6.61 8.10
N LEU A 134 -6.03 7.10 8.14
CA LEU A 134 -6.64 7.79 7.00
C LEU A 134 -5.89 9.09 6.61
N PRO A 135 -5.55 10.00 7.55
CA PRO A 135 -4.74 11.17 7.25
C PRO A 135 -3.37 10.82 6.66
N ILE A 136 -2.67 9.82 7.23
CA ILE A 136 -1.35 9.42 6.75
C ILE A 136 -1.43 8.84 5.34
N ILE A 137 -2.45 8.03 5.02
CA ILE A 137 -2.65 7.50 3.66
C ILE A 137 -2.86 8.64 2.65
N LEU A 138 -3.71 9.62 3.00
CA LEU A 138 -3.97 10.77 2.12
C LEU A 138 -2.71 11.63 1.94
N TYR A 139 -2.01 11.94 3.02
CA TYR A 139 -0.78 12.74 3.00
C TYR A 139 0.32 12.06 2.18
N THR A 140 0.69 10.83 2.55
CA THR A 140 1.77 10.09 1.87
C THR A 140 1.41 9.77 0.43
N GLY A 141 0.14 9.44 0.15
CA GLY A 141 -0.35 9.23 -1.20
C GLY A 141 -0.23 10.48 -2.08
N ALA A 142 -0.66 11.63 -1.57
CA ALA A 142 -0.55 12.89 -2.29
C ALA A 142 0.91 13.28 -2.53
N ARG A 143 1.79 13.11 -1.54
CA ARG A 143 3.24 13.33 -1.68
C ARG A 143 3.84 12.44 -2.76
N GLY A 144 3.60 11.13 -2.71
CA GLY A 144 4.13 10.20 -3.71
C GLY A 144 3.64 10.51 -5.13
N MET A 145 2.38 10.90 -5.29
CA MET A 145 1.84 11.35 -6.58
C MET A 145 2.52 12.64 -7.07
N MET A 146 2.74 13.62 -6.19
CA MET A 146 3.43 14.86 -6.54
C MET A 146 4.87 14.60 -6.98
N ASP A 147 5.57 13.69 -6.32
CA ASP A 147 6.97 13.36 -6.62
C ASP A 147 7.08 12.61 -7.96
N VAL A 148 6.24 11.60 -8.20
CA VAL A 148 6.28 10.80 -9.44
C VAL A 148 5.83 11.60 -10.66
N LEU A 149 4.81 12.46 -10.52
CA LEU A 149 4.27 13.26 -11.62
C LEU A 149 4.85 14.67 -11.71
N GLN A 150 5.74 15.07 -10.79
CA GLN A 150 6.32 16.43 -10.75
C GLN A 150 5.25 17.55 -10.83
N LEU A 151 4.13 17.38 -10.11
CA LEU A 151 2.92 18.20 -10.29
C LEU A 151 3.10 19.69 -9.97
N GLN A 152 4.10 20.04 -9.15
CA GLN A 152 4.39 21.43 -8.79
C GLN A 152 4.71 22.29 -10.02
N GLY A 153 5.51 21.76 -10.96
CA GLY A 153 5.87 22.47 -12.19
C GLY A 153 4.74 22.53 -13.23
N LEU A 154 3.70 21.71 -13.09
CA LEU A 154 2.63 21.52 -14.08
C LEU A 154 1.49 22.52 -13.92
N PHE A 155 1.01 22.70 -12.70
CA PHE A 155 -0.12 23.58 -12.41
C PHE A 155 0.30 25.00 -12.05
N GLY A 156 1.62 25.29 -12.11
CA GLY A 156 2.16 26.58 -11.71
C GLY A 156 1.86 26.91 -10.25
N PHE A 157 1.75 25.89 -9.39
CA PHE A 157 1.47 26.11 -7.98
C PHE A 157 2.63 26.88 -7.35
N SER A 158 2.34 28.07 -6.82
CA SER A 158 3.34 28.94 -6.18
C SER A 158 3.90 28.35 -4.88
N SER A 159 3.25 27.33 -4.31
CA SER A 159 3.64 26.66 -3.07
C SER A 159 3.38 25.16 -3.12
N GLU A 160 4.35 24.37 -2.66
CA GLU A 160 4.25 22.93 -2.43
C GLU A 160 3.03 22.54 -1.59
N THR A 161 2.67 23.38 -0.62
CA THR A 161 1.50 23.17 0.24
C THR A 161 0.19 23.22 -0.54
N GLN A 162 0.07 24.13 -1.51
CA GLN A 162 -1.15 24.25 -2.33
C GLN A 162 -1.32 23.01 -3.21
N ALA A 163 -0.24 22.55 -3.86
CA ALA A 163 -0.24 21.33 -4.64
C ALA A 163 -0.65 20.11 -3.80
N LEU A 164 -0.11 20.02 -2.58
CA LEU A 164 -0.44 18.94 -1.64
C LEU A 164 -1.93 18.93 -1.29
N TRP A 165 -2.51 20.06 -0.87
CA TRP A 165 -3.94 20.15 -0.55
C TRP A 165 -4.83 19.77 -1.73
N CYS A 166 -4.51 20.24 -2.94
CA CYS A 166 -5.28 19.90 -4.14
C CYS A 166 -5.28 18.39 -4.41
N VAL A 167 -4.12 17.73 -4.32
CA VAL A 167 -4.01 16.28 -4.57
C VAL A 167 -4.68 15.49 -3.44
N VAL A 168 -4.52 15.90 -2.18
CA VAL A 168 -5.20 15.28 -1.03
C VAL A 168 -6.71 15.30 -1.21
N ILE A 169 -7.30 16.46 -1.53
CA ILE A 169 -8.75 16.61 -1.75
C ILE A 169 -9.19 15.73 -2.93
N LEU A 170 -8.44 15.73 -4.03
CA LEU A 170 -8.76 14.91 -5.21
C LEU A 170 -8.79 13.42 -4.87
N VAL A 171 -7.75 12.92 -4.18
CA VAL A 171 -7.64 11.52 -3.76
C VAL A 171 -8.75 11.17 -2.77
N ALA A 172 -9.03 12.03 -1.78
CA ALA A 172 -10.07 11.81 -0.78
C ALA A 172 -11.46 11.75 -1.41
N VAL A 173 -11.76 12.63 -2.37
CA VAL A 173 -13.05 12.65 -3.08
C VAL A 173 -13.19 11.41 -3.97
N ILE A 174 -12.19 11.09 -4.80
CA ILE A 174 -12.24 9.91 -5.68
C ILE A 174 -12.30 8.61 -4.85
N GLY A 175 -11.48 8.52 -3.80
CA GLY A 175 -11.44 7.40 -2.87
C GLY A 175 -12.76 7.21 -2.15
N SER A 176 -13.29 8.26 -1.51
CA SER A 176 -14.58 8.16 -0.82
C SER A 176 -15.73 7.79 -1.76
N ILE A 177 -15.76 8.31 -2.98
CA ILE A 177 -16.74 7.89 -3.98
C ILE A 177 -16.66 6.38 -4.20
N TYR A 178 -15.45 5.87 -4.40
CA TYR A 178 -15.22 4.47 -4.66
C TYR A 178 -15.52 3.57 -3.45
N ALA A 179 -15.12 3.98 -2.23
CA ALA A 179 -15.35 3.22 -1.01
C ALA A 179 -16.82 3.16 -0.60
N ILE A 180 -17.53 4.30 -0.69
CA ILE A 180 -18.90 4.45 -0.18
C ILE A 180 -19.91 3.80 -1.14
N TRP A 181 -19.65 3.84 -2.44
CA TRP A 181 -20.57 3.33 -3.47
C TRP A 181 -20.09 2.06 -4.20
N GLY A 182 -18.81 1.71 -4.19
CA GLY A 182 -18.25 0.59 -4.98
C GLY A 182 -18.34 -0.80 -4.33
N GLY A 183 -18.45 -0.88 -2.99
CA GLY A 183 -18.51 -2.14 -2.24
C GLY A 183 -17.23 -2.98 -2.28
N LEU A 184 -17.06 -3.92 -1.34
CA LEU A 184 -15.80 -4.68 -1.17
C LEU A 184 -15.38 -5.45 -2.44
N ALA A 185 -16.34 -5.97 -3.20
CA ALA A 185 -16.09 -6.78 -4.41
C ALA A 185 -15.39 -5.98 -5.51
N SER A 186 -15.89 -4.77 -5.81
CA SER A 186 -15.29 -3.91 -6.83
C SER A 186 -13.89 -3.50 -6.42
N CYS A 187 -13.72 -3.13 -5.14
CA CYS A 187 -12.41 -2.86 -4.57
C CYS A 187 -11.46 -4.05 -4.77
N ALA A 188 -11.83 -5.27 -4.40
CA ALA A 188 -10.93 -6.41 -4.53
C ALA A 188 -10.46 -6.65 -5.99
N VAL A 189 -11.35 -6.42 -6.97
CA VAL A 189 -11.00 -6.54 -8.40
C VAL A 189 -10.03 -5.44 -8.84
N SER A 190 -10.34 -4.17 -8.57
CA SER A 190 -9.43 -3.05 -8.89
C SER A 190 -8.09 -3.22 -8.19
N ASP A 191 -8.12 -3.70 -6.95
CA ASP A 191 -6.93 -3.89 -6.13
C ASP A 191 -6.03 -4.96 -6.73
N THR A 192 -6.61 -6.00 -7.32
CA THR A 192 -5.84 -7.06 -7.97
C THR A 192 -5.19 -6.58 -9.25
N LEU A 193 -5.92 -5.81 -10.08
CA LEU A 193 -5.38 -5.26 -11.32
C LEU A 193 -4.23 -4.27 -11.04
N ASN A 194 -4.44 -3.34 -10.12
CA ASN A 194 -3.41 -2.41 -9.68
C ASN A 194 -2.26 -3.13 -8.96
N GLY A 195 -2.53 -4.18 -8.18
CA GLY A 195 -1.49 -4.99 -7.52
C GLY A 195 -0.52 -5.64 -8.50
N ILE A 196 -1.04 -6.21 -9.60
CA ILE A 196 -0.20 -6.75 -10.69
C ILE A 196 0.62 -5.63 -11.33
N GLY A 197 -0.02 -4.49 -11.61
CA GLY A 197 0.66 -3.32 -12.16
C GLY A 197 1.78 -2.81 -11.25
N LEU A 198 1.59 -2.84 -9.93
CA LEU A 198 2.53 -2.30 -8.97
C LEU A 198 3.73 -3.23 -8.78
N LEU A 199 3.49 -4.53 -8.74
CA LEU A 199 4.55 -5.54 -8.73
C LEU A 199 5.41 -5.43 -10.00
N ALA A 200 4.76 -5.35 -11.17
CA ALA A 200 5.45 -5.19 -12.45
C ALA A 200 6.22 -3.86 -12.51
N GLY A 201 5.58 -2.75 -12.13
CA GLY A 201 6.19 -1.43 -12.08
C GLY A 201 7.40 -1.37 -11.15
N GLY A 202 7.27 -1.91 -9.94
CA GLY A 202 8.36 -1.98 -8.97
C GLY A 202 9.56 -2.79 -9.48
N LEU A 203 9.32 -3.96 -10.07
CA LEU A 203 10.38 -4.77 -10.66
C LEU A 203 11.02 -4.11 -11.89
N LEU A 204 10.23 -3.42 -12.72
CA LEU A 204 10.74 -2.63 -13.86
C LEU A 204 11.64 -1.49 -13.37
N ILE A 205 11.22 -0.76 -12.34
CA ILE A 205 12.03 0.30 -11.71
C ILE A 205 13.36 -0.27 -11.23
N THR A 206 13.35 -1.41 -10.52
CA THR A 206 14.58 -2.09 -10.11
C THR A 206 15.46 -2.46 -11.31
N GLY A 207 14.86 -2.99 -12.38
CA GLY A 207 15.57 -3.38 -13.59
C GLY A 207 16.23 -2.20 -14.31
N PHE A 208 15.50 -1.09 -14.49
CA PHE A 208 16.05 0.14 -15.06
C PHE A 208 17.09 0.77 -14.14
N ALA A 209 16.89 0.72 -12.82
CA ALA A 209 17.87 1.23 -11.86
C ALA A 209 19.21 0.47 -11.95
N PHE A 210 19.18 -0.86 -12.11
CA PHE A 210 20.40 -1.63 -12.40
C PHE A 210 21.01 -1.25 -13.74
N TYR A 211 20.21 -1.13 -14.81
CA TYR A 211 20.72 -0.71 -16.11
C TYR A 211 21.43 0.65 -16.06
N MET A 212 20.83 1.63 -15.37
CA MET A 212 21.40 2.96 -15.19
C MET A 212 22.66 2.96 -14.30
N LEU A 213 22.65 2.17 -13.23
CA LEU A 213 23.79 2.05 -12.32
C LEU A 213 25.05 1.48 -12.99
N GLY A 214 24.88 0.61 -13.99
CA GLY A 214 25.99 0.07 -14.79
C GLY A 214 26.57 1.04 -15.82
N GLY A 215 25.96 2.21 -15.98
CA GLY A 215 26.44 3.25 -16.88
C GLY A 215 27.51 4.15 -16.25
N VAL A 216 28.13 4.97 -17.10
CA VAL A 216 29.09 5.98 -16.67
C VAL A 216 28.34 7.30 -16.48
N PRO A 217 28.43 7.95 -15.30
CA PRO A 217 27.84 9.27 -15.10
C PRO A 217 28.62 10.34 -15.88
N ASP A 218 27.91 11.25 -16.52
CA ASP A 218 28.44 12.45 -17.14
C ASP A 218 28.64 13.57 -16.09
N PRO A 219 29.23 14.73 -16.46
CA PRO A 219 29.42 15.84 -15.52
C PRO A 219 28.12 16.43 -14.93
N SER A 220 26.97 16.20 -15.57
CA SER A 220 25.65 16.54 -15.03
C SER A 220 25.09 15.49 -14.07
N GLY A 221 25.77 14.36 -13.90
CA GLY A 221 25.33 13.25 -13.05
C GLY A 221 24.22 12.40 -13.69
N THR A 222 23.97 12.55 -14.98
CA THR A 222 23.14 11.66 -15.79
C THR A 222 23.98 10.57 -16.44
N ILE A 223 23.36 9.52 -16.97
CA ILE A 223 24.08 8.46 -17.66
C ILE A 223 24.54 8.92 -19.05
N ILE A 224 25.78 8.62 -19.43
CA ILE A 224 26.23 8.78 -20.82
C ILE A 224 25.44 7.82 -21.71
N GLU A 225 24.73 8.34 -22.71
CA GLU A 225 23.90 7.54 -23.61
C GLU A 225 24.68 6.35 -24.20
N GLY A 226 24.07 5.15 -24.15
CA GLY A 226 24.66 3.92 -24.67
C GLY A 226 25.64 3.21 -23.72
N THR A 227 25.96 3.78 -22.55
CA THR A 227 26.87 3.13 -21.57
C THR A 227 26.16 2.22 -20.57
N GLY A 228 24.82 2.24 -20.52
CA GLY A 228 24.05 1.45 -19.57
C GLY A 228 24.18 -0.05 -19.78
N SER A 229 24.31 -0.79 -18.68
CA SER A 229 24.47 -2.25 -18.69
C SER A 229 23.90 -2.86 -17.43
N PHE A 230 22.94 -3.79 -17.59
CA PHE A 230 22.31 -4.46 -16.46
C PHE A 230 23.31 -5.33 -15.68
N SER A 231 24.13 -6.12 -16.37
CA SER A 231 25.11 -7.00 -15.73
C SER A 231 26.15 -6.21 -14.95
N GLU A 232 26.62 -5.09 -15.53
CA GLU A 232 27.57 -4.21 -14.88
C GLU A 232 26.95 -3.50 -13.68
N GLY A 233 25.69 -3.09 -13.79
CA GLY A 233 24.94 -2.53 -12.68
C GLY A 233 24.77 -3.50 -11.51
N VAL A 234 24.52 -4.78 -11.78
CA VAL A 234 24.47 -5.81 -10.73
C VAL A 234 25.85 -6.01 -10.08
N ASN A 235 26.92 -6.09 -10.86
CA ASN A 235 28.29 -6.20 -10.33
C ASN A 235 28.63 -4.98 -9.45
N THR A 236 28.39 -3.79 -9.98
CA THR A 236 28.58 -2.51 -9.30
C THR A 236 27.78 -2.42 -8.01
N PHE A 237 26.52 -2.86 -8.02
CA PHE A 237 25.67 -2.93 -6.84
C PHE A 237 26.27 -3.86 -5.79
N VAL A 238 26.61 -5.10 -6.15
CA VAL A 238 27.14 -6.08 -5.20
C VAL A 238 28.44 -5.58 -4.57
N GLU A 239 29.35 -5.04 -5.37
CA GLU A 239 30.62 -4.51 -4.89
C GLU A 239 30.42 -3.31 -3.96
N SER A 240 29.66 -2.31 -4.41
CA SER A 240 29.45 -1.06 -3.66
C SER A 240 28.61 -1.28 -2.41
N ALA A 241 27.53 -2.06 -2.51
CA ALA A 241 26.68 -2.37 -1.36
C ALA A 241 27.42 -3.20 -0.30
N ARG A 242 28.36 -4.05 -0.72
CA ARG A 242 29.21 -4.81 0.21
C ARG A 242 30.26 -3.92 0.86
N SER A 243 30.95 -3.07 0.09
CA SER A 243 31.98 -2.17 0.64
C SER A 243 31.39 -1.13 1.59
N SER A 244 30.17 -0.67 1.32
CA SER A 244 29.44 0.28 2.17
C SER A 244 28.64 -0.38 3.32
N GLY A 245 28.74 -1.70 3.50
CA GLY A 245 28.00 -2.46 4.53
C GLY A 245 26.48 -2.51 4.37
N ARG A 246 25.93 -2.10 3.21
CA ARG A 246 24.49 -2.00 2.94
C ARG A 246 23.79 -3.35 2.74
N LEU A 247 24.55 -4.43 2.53
CA LEU A 247 24.01 -5.79 2.49
C LEU A 247 23.92 -6.47 3.86
N ASN A 248 24.22 -5.75 4.95
CA ASN A 248 24.08 -6.29 6.30
C ASN A 248 22.60 -6.38 6.71
N SER A 249 22.08 -7.61 6.86
CA SER A 249 20.70 -7.88 7.26
C SER A 249 20.44 -7.82 8.77
N ILE A 250 21.48 -7.74 9.60
CA ILE A 250 21.37 -7.71 11.08
C ILE A 250 21.08 -6.28 11.56
N GLY A 251 21.55 -5.27 10.82
CA GLY A 251 21.48 -3.87 11.24
C GLY A 251 22.40 -3.57 12.43
N SER A 252 22.34 -2.33 12.90
CA SER A 252 23.05 -1.84 14.09
C SER A 252 22.04 -1.34 15.14
N ASN A 253 22.49 -1.03 16.35
CA ASN A 253 21.60 -0.50 17.40
C ASN A 253 20.92 0.83 17.02
N GLY A 254 21.50 1.60 16.10
CA GLY A 254 20.94 2.85 15.59
C GLY A 254 20.18 2.71 14.26
N SER A 255 20.12 1.51 13.68
CA SER A 255 19.37 1.29 12.44
C SER A 255 17.87 1.24 12.71
N SER A 256 17.05 1.48 11.68
CA SER A 256 15.59 1.40 11.73
C SER A 256 15.08 0.03 12.18
N VAL A 257 15.86 -1.03 11.93
CA VAL A 257 15.52 -2.41 12.31
C VAL A 257 16.72 -3.12 12.94
N PRO A 258 16.94 -2.96 14.25
CA PRO A 258 17.91 -3.78 14.98
C PRO A 258 17.46 -5.25 15.02
N PHE A 259 18.37 -6.20 14.80
CA PHE A 259 18.03 -7.64 14.71
C PHE A 259 17.18 -8.20 15.85
N PHE A 260 17.41 -7.78 17.10
CA PHE A 260 16.63 -8.30 18.24
C PHE A 260 15.15 -7.87 18.19
N THR A 261 14.83 -6.78 17.48
CA THR A 261 13.44 -6.33 17.31
C THR A 261 12.61 -7.32 16.49
N LEU A 262 13.25 -8.19 15.69
CA LEU A 262 12.59 -9.28 14.95
C LEU A 262 11.79 -10.20 15.88
N PHE A 263 12.33 -10.51 17.05
CA PHE A 263 11.74 -11.45 18.02
C PHE A 263 10.85 -10.76 19.05
N THR A 264 10.80 -9.44 19.02
CA THR A 264 10.00 -8.62 19.93
C THR A 264 9.00 -7.81 19.11
N GLY A 265 9.25 -6.52 18.90
CA GLY A 265 8.30 -5.61 18.27
C GLY A 265 7.83 -6.04 16.88
N ILE A 266 8.74 -6.42 15.99
CA ILE A 266 8.44 -6.71 14.57
C ILE A 266 7.58 -7.98 14.43
N PHE A 267 7.82 -9.01 15.25
CA PHE A 267 6.97 -10.19 15.23
C PHE A 267 5.54 -9.86 15.65
N PHE A 268 5.36 -9.21 16.81
CA PHE A 268 4.03 -8.90 17.34
C PHE A 268 3.26 -7.91 16.47
N ILE A 269 3.93 -6.89 15.91
CA ILE A 269 3.26 -5.93 15.03
C ILE A 269 2.84 -6.58 13.70
N ASN A 270 3.61 -7.54 13.17
CA ASN A 270 3.20 -8.29 11.98
C ASN A 270 2.02 -9.22 12.28
N VAL A 271 2.03 -9.93 13.41
CA VAL A 271 0.88 -10.76 13.82
C VAL A 271 -0.36 -9.88 14.01
N PHE A 272 -0.25 -8.72 14.64
CA PHE A 272 -1.34 -7.76 14.72
C PHE A 272 -1.81 -7.32 13.34
N TYR A 273 -0.89 -6.83 12.51
CA TYR A 273 -1.21 -6.26 11.20
C TYR A 273 -1.88 -7.27 10.26
N TRP A 274 -1.41 -8.51 10.21
CA TRP A 274 -1.93 -9.51 9.27
C TRP A 274 -3.10 -10.33 9.83
N CYS A 275 -3.15 -10.55 11.15
CA CYS A 275 -4.10 -11.49 11.75
C CYS A 275 -5.25 -10.81 12.50
N THR A 276 -5.15 -9.54 12.88
CA THR A 276 -6.20 -8.88 13.69
C THR A 276 -6.57 -7.46 13.24
N ASN A 277 -5.78 -6.84 12.37
CA ASN A 277 -6.10 -5.55 11.76
C ASN A 277 -7.33 -5.69 10.85
N GLN A 278 -8.41 -4.98 11.19
CA GLN A 278 -9.69 -5.09 10.49
C GLN A 278 -9.56 -4.80 8.99
N GLN A 279 -8.76 -3.81 8.60
CA GLN A 279 -8.52 -3.43 7.20
C GLN A 279 -7.95 -4.55 6.34
N ILE A 280 -7.06 -5.36 6.91
CA ILE A 280 -6.42 -6.45 6.19
C ILE A 280 -7.33 -7.66 6.18
N ILE A 281 -7.82 -8.05 7.36
CA ILE A 281 -8.52 -9.32 7.51
C ILE A 281 -9.89 -9.35 6.84
N GLN A 282 -10.57 -8.20 6.72
CA GLN A 282 -11.90 -8.12 6.12
C GLN A 282 -11.95 -8.67 4.69
N ARG A 283 -10.85 -8.56 3.93
CA ARG A 283 -10.71 -9.16 2.59
C ARG A 283 -10.82 -10.68 2.60
N THR A 284 -10.34 -11.31 3.66
CA THR A 284 -10.40 -12.77 3.83
C THR A 284 -11.78 -13.26 4.27
N PHE A 285 -12.58 -12.40 4.93
CA PHE A 285 -13.96 -12.73 5.30
C PHE A 285 -14.90 -12.82 4.08
N GLY A 286 -14.52 -12.19 2.97
CA GLY A 286 -15.22 -12.30 1.69
C GLY A 286 -14.87 -13.54 0.86
N ALA A 287 -14.06 -14.47 1.40
CA ALA A 287 -13.67 -15.67 0.67
C ALA A 287 -14.85 -16.61 0.40
N LYS A 288 -14.85 -17.22 -0.79
CA LYS A 288 -15.86 -18.23 -1.20
C LYS A 288 -15.83 -19.50 -0.36
N SER A 289 -14.66 -19.86 0.14
CA SER A 289 -14.46 -20.98 1.05
C SER A 289 -13.22 -20.75 1.89
N LEU A 290 -13.10 -21.50 2.99
CA LEU A 290 -11.87 -21.50 3.80
C LEU A 290 -10.63 -21.81 2.94
N GLY A 291 -10.72 -22.80 2.05
CA GLY A 291 -9.60 -23.17 1.17
C GLY A 291 -9.19 -22.05 0.21
N GLU A 292 -10.14 -21.31 -0.35
CA GLU A 292 -9.85 -20.14 -1.19
C GLU A 292 -9.21 -19.01 -0.38
N GLY A 293 -9.70 -18.77 0.84
CA GLY A 293 -9.10 -17.79 1.75
C GLY A 293 -7.66 -18.16 2.13
N GLN A 294 -7.40 -19.42 2.49
CA GLN A 294 -6.06 -19.90 2.84
C GLN A 294 -5.08 -19.79 1.66
N LYS A 295 -5.48 -20.23 0.47
CA LYS A 295 -4.67 -20.06 -0.74
C LYS A 295 -4.37 -18.59 -1.02
N GLY A 296 -5.35 -17.70 -0.82
CA GLY A 296 -5.19 -16.28 -1.08
C GLY A 296 -4.19 -15.63 -0.12
N VAL A 297 -4.31 -15.91 1.17
CA VAL A 297 -3.37 -15.44 2.20
C VAL A 297 -1.96 -16.00 1.97
N LEU A 298 -1.83 -17.29 1.64
CA LEU A 298 -0.54 -17.91 1.38
C LEU A 298 0.11 -17.38 0.09
N LEU A 299 -0.68 -17.13 -0.96
CA LEU A 299 -0.19 -16.50 -2.18
C LEU A 299 0.28 -15.07 -1.91
N ALA A 300 -0.43 -14.29 -1.08
CA ALA A 300 0.04 -12.99 -0.63
C ALA A 300 1.39 -13.09 0.10
N GLY A 301 1.55 -14.10 0.97
CA GLY A 301 2.82 -14.36 1.65
C GLY A 301 3.96 -14.72 0.69
N ALA A 302 3.69 -15.55 -0.31
CA ALA A 302 4.68 -15.91 -1.34
C ALA A 302 5.12 -14.68 -2.15
N LEU A 303 4.17 -13.84 -2.57
CA LEU A 303 4.47 -12.61 -3.31
C LEU A 303 5.21 -11.59 -2.45
N LYS A 304 4.97 -11.57 -1.13
CA LYS A 304 5.68 -10.70 -0.18
C LYS A 304 7.18 -11.05 -0.05
N LEU A 305 7.57 -12.29 -0.31
CA LEU A 305 8.99 -12.66 -0.42
C LEU A 305 9.71 -11.98 -1.59
N LEU A 306 8.97 -11.49 -2.60
CA LEU A 306 9.53 -10.66 -3.67
C LEU A 306 9.69 -9.20 -3.23
N GLY A 307 9.04 -8.78 -2.14
CA GLY A 307 9.06 -7.43 -1.56
C GLY A 307 10.43 -6.77 -1.53
N PRO A 308 11.48 -7.44 -1.01
CA PRO A 308 12.83 -6.87 -0.97
C PRO A 308 13.37 -6.44 -2.35
N LEU A 309 12.98 -7.12 -3.44
CA LEU A 309 13.47 -6.81 -4.78
C LEU A 309 12.94 -5.48 -5.32
N TYR A 310 11.74 -5.06 -4.93
CA TYR A 310 11.10 -3.85 -5.45
C TYR A 310 10.83 -2.77 -4.39
N LEU A 311 11.02 -3.07 -3.10
CA LEU A 311 10.83 -2.12 -1.98
C LEU A 311 12.12 -1.80 -1.21
N VAL A 312 13.18 -2.60 -1.37
CA VAL A 312 14.43 -2.42 -0.61
C VAL A 312 15.60 -2.19 -1.56
N ILE A 313 15.78 -3.05 -2.55
CA ILE A 313 16.87 -2.93 -3.53
C ILE A 313 16.87 -1.56 -4.23
N PRO A 314 15.74 -0.97 -4.69
CA PRO A 314 15.77 0.34 -5.33
C PRO A 314 16.30 1.44 -4.41
N GLY A 315 15.89 1.48 -3.14
CA GLY A 315 16.44 2.41 -2.15
C GLY A 315 17.96 2.29 -1.98
N ILE A 316 18.49 1.05 -1.95
CA ILE A 316 19.94 0.80 -1.89
C ILE A 316 20.63 1.28 -3.17
N ILE A 317 20.04 1.00 -4.35
CA ILE A 317 20.58 1.47 -5.64
C ILE A 317 20.65 3.00 -5.66
N ALA A 318 19.59 3.70 -5.23
CA ALA A 318 19.58 5.16 -5.16
C ALA A 318 20.72 5.70 -4.28
N ALA A 319 21.00 5.06 -3.14
CA ALA A 319 22.12 5.46 -2.28
C ALA A 319 23.49 5.26 -2.98
N ILE A 320 23.68 4.13 -3.67
CA ILE A 320 24.92 3.83 -4.39
C ILE A 320 25.12 4.78 -5.58
N MET A 321 24.04 5.13 -6.29
CA MET A 321 24.07 6.09 -7.39
C MET A 321 24.58 7.45 -6.91
N LEU A 322 24.09 7.96 -5.77
CA LEU A 322 24.63 9.20 -5.19
C LEU A 322 26.12 9.09 -4.84
N MET A 323 26.54 7.98 -4.23
CA MET A 323 27.96 7.75 -3.91
C MET A 323 28.86 7.71 -5.16
N LYS A 324 28.29 7.34 -6.31
CA LYS A 324 28.98 7.28 -7.61
C LYS A 324 28.87 8.57 -8.43
N GLY A 325 28.28 9.63 -7.87
CA GLY A 325 28.20 10.94 -8.50
C GLY A 325 27.02 11.11 -9.46
N PHE A 326 26.04 10.19 -9.46
CA PHE A 326 24.79 10.41 -10.17
C PHE A 326 23.97 11.49 -9.45
N GLN A 327 23.32 12.36 -10.22
CA GLN A 327 22.43 13.39 -9.69
C GLN A 327 20.97 12.96 -9.82
N LEU A 328 20.50 12.21 -8.83
CA LEU A 328 19.07 11.94 -8.66
C LEU A 328 18.38 13.27 -8.32
N GLY A 329 17.29 13.63 -8.99
CA GLY A 329 16.63 14.93 -8.77
C GLY A 329 16.25 15.21 -7.31
N ASN A 330 15.89 16.46 -6.99
CA ASN A 330 15.56 16.91 -5.62
C ASN A 330 16.71 16.86 -4.59
N ILE A 331 17.95 17.06 -5.04
CA ILE A 331 19.10 17.24 -4.15
C ILE A 331 18.99 18.59 -3.45
N ALA A 332 19.09 18.59 -2.12
CA ALA A 332 19.17 19.80 -1.33
C ALA A 332 20.49 20.56 -1.62
N PRO A 333 20.57 21.87 -1.31
CA PRO A 333 21.78 22.67 -1.56
C PRO A 333 23.05 22.14 -0.88
N ASP A 334 22.89 21.31 0.16
CA ASP A 334 23.98 20.63 0.87
C ASP A 334 24.44 19.31 0.21
N GLY A 335 23.87 18.94 -0.94
CA GLY A 335 24.20 17.73 -1.67
C GLY A 335 23.47 16.48 -1.19
N THR A 336 22.53 16.59 -0.24
CA THR A 336 21.80 15.44 0.32
C THR A 336 20.41 15.28 -0.28
N ILE A 337 19.86 14.05 -0.23
CA ILE A 337 18.47 13.76 -0.55
C ILE A 337 17.77 13.28 0.72
N ALA A 338 16.63 13.87 1.05
CA ALA A 338 15.78 13.40 2.13
C ALA A 338 15.32 11.96 1.84
N SER A 339 15.38 11.07 2.83
CA SER A 339 15.13 9.63 2.62
C SER A 339 13.76 9.33 2.01
N ASP A 340 12.72 10.10 2.38
CA ASP A 340 11.37 10.01 1.83
C ASP A 340 11.28 10.47 0.37
N LYS A 341 12.24 11.25 -0.14
CA LYS A 341 12.31 11.65 -1.55
C LYS A 341 13.12 10.70 -2.42
N ALA A 342 13.97 9.85 -1.82
CA ALA A 342 14.92 9.00 -2.54
C ALA A 342 14.25 8.11 -3.60
N TYR A 343 13.12 7.48 -3.25
CA TYR A 343 12.41 6.61 -4.17
C TYR A 343 11.77 7.38 -5.33
N GLY A 344 11.06 8.48 -5.04
CA GLY A 344 10.47 9.34 -6.08
C GLY A 344 11.52 9.89 -7.04
N SER A 345 12.67 10.31 -6.52
CA SER A 345 13.80 10.77 -7.33
C SER A 345 14.39 9.65 -8.21
N LEU A 346 14.51 8.42 -7.68
CA LEU A 346 14.95 7.27 -8.47
C LEU A 346 13.96 6.95 -9.60
N VAL A 347 12.66 6.90 -9.30
CA VAL A 347 11.62 6.62 -10.31
C VAL A 347 11.69 7.61 -11.47
N ASN A 348 11.79 8.91 -11.16
CA ASN A 348 11.94 9.95 -12.17
C ASN A 348 13.23 9.81 -13.00
N PHE A 349 14.31 9.35 -12.38
CA PHE A 349 15.60 9.18 -13.05
C PHE A 349 15.61 7.97 -13.99
N VAL A 350 14.94 6.87 -13.63
CA VAL A 350 15.07 5.60 -14.35
C VAL A 350 13.93 5.30 -15.33
N LEU A 351 12.73 5.85 -15.12
CA LEU A 351 11.58 5.52 -15.96
C LEU A 351 11.47 6.45 -17.18
N PRO A 352 11.22 5.90 -18.38
CA PRO A 352 10.81 6.69 -19.52
C PRO A 352 9.41 7.26 -19.30
N GLU A 353 9.13 8.38 -19.96
CA GLU A 353 7.94 9.21 -19.72
C GLU A 353 6.60 8.45 -19.74
N TRP A 354 6.45 7.48 -20.65
CA TRP A 354 5.22 6.68 -20.76
C TRP A 354 5.09 5.66 -19.62
N LEU A 355 6.19 5.10 -19.10
CA LEU A 355 6.16 4.23 -17.93
C LEU A 355 5.95 5.02 -16.64
N THR A 356 6.39 6.28 -16.57
CA THR A 356 6.07 7.17 -15.45
C THR A 356 4.55 7.36 -15.32
N GLY A 357 3.85 7.54 -16.45
CA GLY A 357 2.38 7.64 -16.45
C GLY A 357 1.69 6.36 -15.99
N PHE A 358 2.16 5.20 -16.46
CA PHE A 358 1.70 3.88 -16.01
C PHE A 358 1.89 3.72 -14.50
N PHE A 359 3.10 3.99 -14.01
CA PHE A 359 3.45 3.81 -12.61
C PHE A 359 2.63 4.75 -11.72
N ALA A 360 2.42 6.00 -12.12
CA ALA A 360 1.55 6.93 -11.41
C ALA A 360 0.09 6.46 -11.36
N ALA A 361 -0.44 5.86 -12.44
CA ALA A 361 -1.81 5.34 -12.47
C ALA A 361 -1.98 4.19 -11.48
N VAL A 362 -1.00 3.30 -11.43
CA VAL A 362 -0.98 2.17 -10.51
C VAL A 362 -0.77 2.62 -9.06
N LEU A 363 0.11 3.62 -8.82
CA LEU A 363 0.32 4.22 -7.51
C LEU A 363 -0.96 4.89 -7.00
N LEU A 364 -1.68 5.62 -7.86
CA LEU A 364 -3.01 6.14 -7.53
C LEU A 364 -3.96 4.99 -7.15
N GLY A 365 -3.94 3.90 -7.90
CA GLY A 365 -4.69 2.68 -7.57
C GLY A 365 -4.37 2.13 -6.18
N ALA A 366 -3.09 2.11 -5.79
CA ALA A 366 -2.64 1.68 -4.47
C ALA A 366 -3.13 2.60 -3.36
N ILE A 367 -3.02 3.92 -3.55
CA ILE A 367 -3.51 4.94 -2.61
C ILE A 367 -5.01 4.77 -2.38
N LEU A 368 -5.78 4.68 -3.47
CA LEU A 368 -7.22 4.49 -3.42
C LEU A 368 -7.55 3.17 -2.71
N SER A 369 -6.87 2.06 -3.03
CA SER A 369 -7.05 0.77 -2.35
C SER A 369 -6.85 0.84 -0.84
N SER A 370 -5.75 1.43 -0.37
CA SER A 370 -5.47 1.57 1.06
C SER A 370 -6.50 2.48 1.74
N PHE A 371 -6.82 3.63 1.14
CA PHE A 371 -7.82 4.56 1.67
C PHE A 371 -9.22 3.91 1.75
N ASN A 372 -9.64 3.23 0.68
CA ASN A 372 -10.93 2.56 0.60
C ASN A 372 -11.04 1.44 1.63
N SER A 373 -9.97 0.66 1.83
CA SER A 373 -9.95 -0.43 2.79
C SER A 373 -10.03 0.10 4.23
N ALA A 374 -9.28 1.15 4.56
CA ALA A 374 -9.34 1.83 5.85
C ALA A 374 -10.72 2.46 6.11
N LEU A 375 -11.28 3.15 5.11
CA LEU A 375 -12.57 3.82 5.21
C LEU A 375 -13.72 2.81 5.35
N ASN A 376 -13.72 1.74 4.55
CA ASN A 376 -14.70 0.66 4.66
C ASN A 376 -14.63 -0.03 6.03
N SER A 377 -13.43 -0.28 6.54
CA SER A 377 -13.25 -0.88 7.87
C SER A 377 -13.79 0.02 8.97
N THR A 378 -13.47 1.31 8.91
CA THR A 378 -13.99 2.35 9.81
C THR A 378 -15.52 2.41 9.76
N CYS A 379 -16.12 2.40 8.57
CA CYS A 379 -17.58 2.34 8.40
C CYS A 379 -18.19 1.06 8.97
N THR A 380 -17.51 -0.08 8.80
CA THR A 380 -17.95 -1.39 9.30
C THR A 380 -17.94 -1.42 10.84
N LEU A 381 -16.82 -1.03 11.44
CA LEU A 381 -16.64 -0.99 12.90
C LEU A 381 -17.63 -0.02 13.54
N PHE A 382 -17.85 1.15 12.96
CA PHE A 382 -18.83 2.10 13.46
C PHE A 382 -20.26 1.56 13.31
N SER A 383 -20.66 1.15 12.10
CA SER A 383 -22.05 0.78 11.82
C SER A 383 -22.49 -0.47 12.59
N LEU A 384 -21.62 -1.49 12.69
CA LEU A 384 -21.93 -2.75 13.37
C LEU A 384 -21.55 -2.74 14.84
N GLY A 385 -20.38 -2.21 15.17
CA GLY A 385 -19.84 -2.22 16.53
C GLY A 385 -20.46 -1.16 17.44
N ILE A 386 -20.79 0.03 16.91
CA ILE A 386 -21.32 1.16 17.68
C ILE A 386 -22.80 1.41 17.35
N TYR A 387 -23.12 1.73 16.10
CA TYR A 387 -24.46 2.19 15.71
C TYR A 387 -25.52 1.12 15.95
N LYS A 388 -25.38 -0.08 15.36
CA LYS A 388 -26.35 -1.17 15.52
C LYS A 388 -26.44 -1.64 16.96
N ARG A 389 -25.37 -1.57 17.77
CA ARG A 389 -25.38 -2.13 19.13
C ARG A 389 -25.80 -1.13 20.21
N MET A 390 -25.38 0.13 20.11
CA MET A 390 -25.58 1.14 21.15
C MET A 390 -26.62 2.18 20.77
N VAL A 391 -26.68 2.58 19.50
CA VAL A 391 -27.55 3.67 19.04
C VAL A 391 -28.92 3.16 18.64
N ARG A 392 -28.97 2.11 17.80
CA ARG A 392 -30.24 1.56 17.28
C ARG A 392 -30.17 0.04 17.09
N LYS A 393 -30.58 -0.68 18.13
CA LYS A 393 -30.55 -2.16 18.22
C LYS A 393 -31.37 -2.87 17.15
N ASP A 394 -32.54 -2.32 16.82
CA ASP A 394 -33.47 -2.90 15.85
C ASP A 394 -33.26 -2.34 14.42
N ALA A 395 -32.09 -1.77 14.15
CA ALA A 395 -31.78 -1.25 12.81
C ALA A 395 -31.69 -2.39 11.79
N ASP A 396 -32.51 -2.30 10.73
CA ASP A 396 -32.38 -3.16 9.56
C ASP A 396 -31.05 -2.89 8.82
N ASP A 397 -30.68 -3.78 7.89
CA ASP A 397 -29.42 -3.67 7.17
C ASP A 397 -29.31 -2.37 6.35
N ARG A 398 -30.43 -1.82 5.87
CA ARG A 398 -30.44 -0.55 5.12
C ARG A 398 -30.06 0.62 6.01
N HIS A 399 -30.59 0.69 7.23
CA HIS A 399 -30.24 1.73 8.20
C HIS A 399 -28.78 1.62 8.63
N VAL A 400 -28.28 0.40 8.86
CA VAL A 400 -26.89 0.14 9.25
C VAL A 400 -25.92 0.58 8.16
N VAL A 401 -26.17 0.18 6.90
CA VAL A 401 -25.34 0.59 5.76
C VAL A 401 -25.39 2.10 5.58
N ARG A 402 -26.57 2.73 5.70
CA ARG A 402 -26.72 4.19 5.58
C ARG A 402 -25.95 4.95 6.65
N ALA A 403 -25.99 4.48 7.90
CA ALA A 403 -25.22 5.07 9.00
C ALA A 403 -23.71 4.94 8.75
N GLY A 404 -23.24 3.78 8.28
CA GLY A 404 -21.85 3.57 7.88
C GLY A 404 -21.41 4.54 6.77
N ARG A 405 -22.21 4.72 5.72
CA ARG A 405 -21.91 5.64 4.62
C ARG A 405 -21.78 7.10 5.08
N TRP A 406 -22.71 7.58 5.90
CA TRP A 406 -22.65 8.94 6.44
C TRP A 406 -21.43 9.15 7.34
N PHE A 407 -21.12 8.17 8.17
CA PHE A 407 -19.92 8.21 8.99
C PHE A 407 -18.65 8.25 8.12
N GLY A 408 -18.61 7.47 7.04
CA GLY A 408 -17.52 7.52 6.06
C GLY A 408 -17.33 8.90 5.44
N VAL A 409 -18.41 9.59 5.06
CA VAL A 409 -18.32 10.98 4.56
C VAL A 409 -17.73 11.91 5.62
N ILE A 410 -18.21 11.84 6.85
CA ILE A 410 -17.74 12.69 7.95
C ILE A 410 -16.24 12.46 8.21
N ILE A 411 -15.83 11.19 8.33
CA ILE A 411 -14.42 10.85 8.57
C ILE A 411 -13.53 11.25 7.41
N THR A 412 -14.01 11.13 6.16
CA THR A 412 -13.26 11.61 4.98
C THR A 412 -12.99 13.11 5.04
N VAL A 413 -13.92 13.91 5.54
CA VAL A 413 -13.74 15.38 5.67
C VAL A 413 -12.81 15.74 6.84
N ILE A 414 -12.80 14.92 7.89
CA ILE A 414 -11.93 15.11 9.06
C ILE A 414 -10.49 14.69 8.78
N SER A 415 -10.32 13.64 7.95
CA SER A 415 -9.01 13.09 7.57
C SER A 415 -8.31 13.99 6.56
#